data_AF-A0A1E5IG86-F1
#
_entry.id   AF-A0A1E5IG86-F1
#
_cell.length_a   1.000
_cell.length_b   1.000
_cell.length_c   1.000
_cell.angle_alpha   90.00
_cell.angle_beta   90.00
_cell.angle_gamma   90.00
#
_symmetry.space_group_name_H-M   'P 1'
#
loop_
_entity.id
_entity.type
_entity.pdbx_description
1 polymer ?
#
loop_
_entity_poly.entity_id
_entity_poly.type
_entity_poly.pdbx_seq_one_letter_code
_entity_poly.pdbx_strand_id
1 'polypeptide(L)'
;MALKKCKTKSEAKGKIKISSSDVSGQTENVIPESFNRESALRIIDANLNRCREGLRAVEDGLRFVLNDSFLYKKIRRIRHSVDKILRSSYDELIKERDSFDDSGRKMPEISKKELAGIITANFKRTQESLRVLEEYSKTLFPKASADFKKRRYAAYNAEKSVYLKHRKFLLQTKCKRADGTTPTKKSLR
;
A
#
# COMPACT_ATOMS: atom_id res chain seq x y z
N MET A 1 36.82 -4.19 65.22
CA MET A 1 35.70 -4.39 64.27
C MET A 1 35.44 -3.08 63.55
N ALA A 2 35.88 -2.95 62.30
CA ALA A 2 35.64 -1.77 61.48
C ALA A 2 35.42 -2.19 60.02
N LEU A 3 34.39 -1.58 59.44
CA LEU A 3 33.71 -1.94 58.20
C LEU A 3 34.60 -1.85 56.94
N LYS A 4 34.43 -2.85 56.06
CA LYS A 4 35.00 -2.94 54.72
C LYS A 4 34.53 -1.76 53.85
N LYS A 5 35.48 -0.94 53.36
CA LYS A 5 35.30 -0.05 52.20
C LYS A 5 35.85 -0.74 50.96
N CYS A 6 34.97 -0.99 49.99
CA CYS A 6 35.33 -1.45 48.65
C CYS A 6 35.97 -0.28 47.88
N LYS A 7 37.25 -0.38 47.56
CA LYS A 7 37.95 0.53 46.64
C LYS A 7 38.34 -0.22 45.37
N THR A 8 37.98 0.39 44.26
CA THR A 8 38.37 0.14 42.87
C THR A 8 39.83 -0.29 42.69
N LYS A 9 40.07 -1.32 41.88
CA LYS A 9 41.38 -1.58 41.26
C LYS A 9 41.27 -1.48 39.75
N SER A 10 41.93 -0.45 39.26
CA SER A 10 42.35 -0.17 37.90
C SER A 10 43.44 -1.14 37.44
N GLU A 11 43.47 -1.33 36.12
CA GLU A 11 44.64 -1.60 35.27
C GLU A 11 45.42 -2.91 35.43
N ALA A 12 45.26 -3.78 34.42
CA ALA A 12 46.34 -4.59 33.88
C ALA A 12 46.45 -4.32 32.37
N LYS A 13 47.53 -3.63 31.99
CA LYS A 13 47.93 -3.34 30.61
C LYS A 13 48.41 -4.63 29.93
N GLY A 14 47.72 -5.05 28.88
CA GLY A 14 48.24 -5.97 27.87
C GLY A 14 48.23 -5.28 26.51
N LYS A 15 49.41 -4.85 26.04
CA LYS A 15 49.60 -4.29 24.70
C LYS A 15 49.24 -5.35 23.65
N ILE A 16 48.19 -5.12 22.86
CA ILE A 16 48.00 -5.80 21.57
C ILE A 16 48.38 -4.80 20.48
N LYS A 17 49.47 -5.13 19.77
CA LYS A 17 49.92 -4.43 18.57
C LYS A 17 48.80 -4.52 17.52
N ILE A 18 48.25 -3.38 17.11
CA ILE A 18 47.42 -3.30 15.91
C ILE A 18 48.39 -3.14 14.74
N SER A 19 48.69 -4.23 14.05
CA SER A 19 49.26 -4.18 12.71
C SER A 19 48.19 -3.72 11.74
N SER A 20 48.42 -2.57 11.12
CA SER A 20 47.68 -2.03 10.00
C SER A 20 47.88 -2.91 8.76
N SER A 21 47.11 -3.99 8.65
CA SER A 21 46.89 -4.75 7.42
C SER A 21 45.58 -5.51 7.59
N ASP A 22 44.76 -5.52 6.55
CA ASP A 22 43.63 -6.44 6.37
C ASP A 22 42.27 -6.00 6.95
N VAL A 23 41.85 -4.77 6.61
CA VAL A 23 40.42 -4.47 6.47
C VAL A 23 39.98 -4.88 5.06
N SER A 24 39.67 -6.16 4.87
CA SER A 24 38.90 -6.64 3.73
C SER A 24 37.63 -7.34 4.22
N GLY A 25 36.82 -6.59 4.97
CA GLY A 25 35.45 -6.99 5.26
C GLY A 25 34.63 -6.90 3.97
N GLN A 26 34.55 -8.00 3.24
CA GLN A 26 33.55 -8.17 2.20
C GLN A 26 32.18 -8.02 2.86
N THR A 27 31.48 -6.92 2.62
CA THR A 27 30.04 -6.89 2.80
C THR A 27 29.47 -7.76 1.68
N GLU A 28 29.38 -9.06 1.90
CA GLU A 28 28.54 -9.91 1.08
C GLU A 28 27.13 -9.33 1.15
N ASN A 29 26.66 -8.78 0.03
CA ASN A 29 25.25 -8.50 -0.14
C ASN A 29 24.55 -9.87 -0.11
N VAL A 30 24.13 -10.30 1.09
CA VAL A 30 23.30 -11.48 1.26
C VAL A 30 21.93 -11.13 0.68
N ILE A 31 21.81 -11.22 -0.65
CA ILE A 31 20.51 -11.29 -1.31
C ILE A 31 19.88 -12.58 -0.76
N PRO A 32 18.72 -12.53 -0.08
CA PRO A 32 18.08 -13.73 0.40
C PRO A 32 17.90 -14.70 -0.78
N GLU A 33 18.22 -15.99 -0.62
CA GLU A 33 18.01 -17.02 -1.66
C GLU A 33 16.57 -17.01 -2.21
N SER A 34 15.62 -16.44 -1.46
CA SER A 34 14.23 -16.24 -1.85
C SER A 34 13.96 -15.10 -2.84
N PHE A 35 14.94 -14.25 -3.19
CA PHE A 35 14.75 -13.23 -4.22
C PHE A 35 15.07 -13.82 -5.59
N ASN A 36 14.06 -14.44 -6.20
CA ASN A 36 14.14 -14.95 -7.56
C ASN A 36 13.12 -14.25 -8.47
N ARG A 37 13.25 -14.48 -9.78
CA ARG A 37 12.41 -13.86 -10.81
C ARG A 37 10.92 -14.12 -10.56
N GLU A 38 10.56 -15.34 -10.16
CA GLU A 38 9.20 -15.75 -9.81
C GLU A 38 8.61 -14.85 -8.73
N SER A 39 9.34 -14.62 -7.63
CA SER A 39 8.87 -13.79 -6.51
C SER A 39 8.56 -12.36 -6.94
N ALA A 40 9.37 -11.78 -7.83
CA ALA A 40 9.10 -10.45 -8.38
C ALA A 40 7.87 -10.44 -9.31
N LEU A 41 7.66 -11.48 -10.12
CA LEU A 41 6.45 -11.65 -10.93
C LEU A 41 5.19 -11.80 -10.07
N ARG A 42 5.25 -12.58 -8.98
CA ARG A 42 4.16 -12.71 -7.99
C ARG A 42 3.75 -11.36 -7.42
N ILE A 43 4.74 -10.56 -7.01
CA ILE A 43 4.50 -9.21 -6.47
C ILE A 43 3.84 -8.33 -7.52
N ILE A 44 4.29 -8.39 -8.77
CA ILE A 44 3.72 -7.60 -9.87
C ILE A 44 2.28 -8.02 -10.17
N ASP A 45 1.98 -9.32 -10.27
CA ASP A 45 0.62 -9.82 -10.52
C ASP A 45 -0.34 -9.38 -9.41
N ALA A 46 0.03 -9.61 -8.15
CA ALA A 46 -0.79 -9.25 -7.00
C ALA A 46 -1.09 -7.73 -6.95
N ASN A 47 -0.09 -6.87 -7.18
CA ASN A 47 -0.29 -5.43 -7.17
C ASN A 47 -1.04 -4.92 -8.42
N LEU A 48 -0.90 -5.59 -9.57
CA LEU A 48 -1.71 -5.30 -10.75
C LEU A 48 -3.19 -5.59 -10.47
N ASN A 49 -3.48 -6.70 -9.78
CA ASN A 49 -4.84 -7.04 -9.37
C ASN A 49 -5.42 -6.01 -8.37
N ARG A 50 -4.70 -5.73 -7.28
CA ARG A 50 -5.10 -4.75 -6.25
C ARG A 50 -5.35 -3.36 -6.83
N CYS A 51 -4.50 -2.92 -7.76
CA CYS A 51 -4.68 -1.65 -8.47
C CYS A 51 -5.98 -1.63 -9.28
N ARG A 52 -6.26 -2.69 -10.06
CA ARG A 52 -7.48 -2.79 -10.87
C ARG A 52 -8.74 -2.82 -10.01
N GLU A 53 -8.74 -3.59 -8.93
CA GLU A 53 -9.86 -3.68 -7.98
C GLU A 53 -10.12 -2.35 -7.27
N GLY A 54 -9.06 -1.68 -6.80
CA GLY A 54 -9.17 -0.35 -6.19
C GLY A 54 -9.79 0.67 -7.15
N LEU A 55 -9.31 0.72 -8.39
CA LEU A 55 -9.88 1.59 -9.43
C LEU A 55 -11.33 1.20 -9.78
N ARG A 56 -11.67 -0.09 -9.79
CA ARG A 56 -13.04 -0.56 -10.06
C ARG A 56 -14.00 -0.09 -8.97
N ALA A 57 -13.63 -0.22 -7.70
CA ALA A 57 -14.42 0.23 -6.57
C ALA A 57 -14.66 1.75 -6.60
N VAL A 58 -13.62 2.53 -6.93
CA VAL A 58 -13.76 3.99 -7.14
C VAL A 58 -14.66 4.29 -8.33
N GLU A 59 -14.49 3.60 -9.46
CA GLU A 59 -15.33 3.75 -10.65
C GLU A 59 -16.81 3.52 -10.32
N ASP A 60 -17.13 2.46 -9.59
CA ASP A 60 -18.51 2.14 -9.19
C ASP A 60 -19.09 3.16 -8.21
N GLY A 61 -18.31 3.60 -7.22
CA GLY A 61 -18.74 4.67 -6.30
C GLY A 61 -19.07 5.97 -7.04
N LEU A 62 -18.24 6.34 -8.03
CA LEU A 62 -18.50 7.52 -8.86
C LEU A 62 -19.70 7.31 -9.79
N ARG A 63 -19.85 6.13 -10.37
CA ARG A 63 -20.89 5.84 -11.36
C ARG A 63 -22.27 5.71 -10.74
N PHE A 64 -22.39 4.92 -9.68
CA PHE A 64 -23.69 4.48 -9.16
C PHE A 64 -24.15 5.28 -7.95
N VAL A 65 -23.23 5.92 -7.23
CA VAL A 65 -23.60 6.70 -6.03
C VAL A 65 -23.50 8.19 -6.29
N LEU A 66 -22.37 8.64 -6.83
CA LEU A 66 -22.17 10.06 -7.13
C LEU A 66 -22.71 10.48 -8.50
N ASN A 67 -23.14 9.52 -9.33
CA ASN A 67 -23.65 9.72 -10.69
C ASN A 67 -22.74 10.64 -11.55
N ASP A 68 -21.43 10.58 -11.32
CA ASP A 68 -20.46 11.49 -11.95
C ASP A 68 -19.88 10.88 -13.23
N SER A 69 -20.55 11.17 -14.33
CA SER A 69 -20.19 10.60 -15.63
C SER A 69 -18.80 10.98 -16.11
N PHE A 70 -18.34 12.17 -15.78
CA PHE A 70 -17.02 12.66 -16.17
C PHE A 70 -15.92 11.93 -15.39
N LEU A 71 -16.06 11.86 -14.07
CA LEU A 71 -15.02 11.29 -13.21
C LEU A 71 -14.95 9.76 -13.33
N TYR A 72 -16.08 9.03 -13.39
CA TYR A 72 -15.97 7.57 -13.54
C TYR A 72 -15.30 7.20 -14.88
N LYS A 73 -15.57 7.94 -15.97
CA LYS A 73 -14.90 7.72 -17.27
C LYS A 73 -13.40 8.01 -17.20
N LYS A 74 -12.96 8.97 -16.36
CA LYS A 74 -11.54 9.23 -16.10
C LYS A 74 -10.90 8.06 -15.36
N ILE A 75 -11.54 7.55 -14.32
CA ILE A 75 -11.06 6.38 -13.56
C ILE A 75 -11.00 5.13 -14.43
N ARG A 76 -12.03 4.86 -15.23
CA ARG A 76 -12.05 3.75 -16.20
C ARG A 76 -10.86 3.82 -17.16
N ARG A 77 -10.53 5.01 -17.68
CA ARG A 77 -9.38 5.20 -18.56
C ARG A 77 -8.06 4.86 -17.87
N ILE A 78 -7.88 5.27 -16.61
CA ILE A 78 -6.71 4.90 -15.82
C ILE A 78 -6.66 3.38 -15.66
N ARG A 79 -7.76 2.75 -15.24
CA ARG A 79 -7.86 1.29 -15.05
C ARG A 79 -7.52 0.49 -16.31
N HIS A 80 -8.09 0.86 -17.45
CA HIS A 80 -7.80 0.22 -18.73
C HIS A 80 -6.35 0.44 -19.16
N SER A 81 -5.78 1.62 -18.87
CA SER A 81 -4.39 1.88 -19.22
C SER A 81 -3.41 1.08 -18.38
N VAL A 82 -3.70 0.85 -17.09
CA VAL A 82 -2.89 -0.01 -16.21
C VAL A 82 -2.87 -1.45 -16.72
N ASP A 83 -4.03 -1.98 -17.09
CA ASP A 83 -4.15 -3.35 -17.64
C ASP A 83 -3.32 -3.55 -18.92
N LYS A 84 -3.16 -2.50 -19.72
CA LYS A 84 -2.39 -2.56 -20.97
C LYS A 84 -0.88 -2.58 -20.76
N ILE A 85 -0.34 -2.07 -19.64
CA ILE A 85 1.10 -1.88 -19.45
C ILE A 85 1.87 -3.21 -19.54
N LEU A 86 1.33 -4.28 -18.95
CA LEU A 86 1.97 -5.60 -18.93
C LEU A 86 1.17 -6.66 -19.67
N ARG A 87 0.31 -6.26 -20.61
CA ARG A 87 -0.57 -7.18 -21.34
C ARG A 87 0.21 -8.23 -22.14
N SER A 88 1.36 -7.83 -22.72
CA SER A 88 2.25 -8.74 -23.44
C SER A 88 2.96 -9.76 -22.55
N SER A 89 3.02 -9.51 -21.24
CA SER A 89 3.67 -10.37 -20.25
C SER A 89 2.67 -11.10 -19.35
N TYR A 90 1.40 -11.14 -19.77
CA TYR A 90 0.32 -11.76 -18.99
C TYR A 90 0.59 -13.24 -18.71
N ASP A 91 1.09 -13.98 -19.70
CA ASP A 91 1.37 -15.42 -19.56
C ASP A 91 2.47 -15.70 -18.54
N GLU A 92 3.39 -14.77 -18.32
CA GLU A 92 4.43 -14.89 -17.29
C GLU A 92 3.88 -14.56 -15.90
N LEU A 93 2.98 -13.59 -15.80
CA LEU A 93 2.38 -13.17 -14.54
C LEU A 93 1.38 -14.18 -14.00
N ILE A 94 0.56 -14.77 -14.88
CA ILE A 94 -0.52 -15.68 -14.48
C ILE A 94 0.02 -17.01 -13.93
N LYS A 95 1.18 -17.47 -14.41
CA LYS A 95 1.85 -18.69 -13.93
C LYS A 95 2.23 -18.60 -12.46
N GLU A 96 2.56 -17.40 -12.02
CA GLU A 96 2.99 -17.11 -10.66
C GLU A 96 1.82 -16.79 -9.73
N ARG A 97 0.58 -16.78 -10.25
CA ARG A 97 -0.59 -16.46 -9.43
C ARG A 97 -0.85 -17.56 -8.43
N ASP A 98 -0.72 -17.20 -7.16
CA ASP A 98 -1.01 -18.07 -6.03
C ASP A 98 -2.07 -17.40 -5.15
N SER A 99 -3.34 -17.71 -5.42
CA SER A 99 -4.49 -17.19 -4.66
C SER A 99 -4.90 -18.09 -3.50
N PHE A 100 -4.33 -19.30 -3.40
CA PHE A 100 -4.65 -20.26 -2.36
C PHE A 100 -3.83 -20.00 -1.11
N ASP A 101 -2.53 -19.78 -1.27
CA ASP A 101 -1.59 -19.52 -0.17
C ASP A 101 -1.28 -18.02 0.04
N ASP A 102 -2.04 -17.11 -0.62
CA ASP A 102 -1.91 -15.66 -0.37
C ASP A 102 -2.27 -15.34 1.09
N SER A 103 -1.29 -14.84 1.84
CA SER A 103 -1.42 -14.50 3.26
C SER A 103 -2.48 -13.43 3.53
N GLY A 104 -2.89 -12.65 2.53
CA GLY A 104 -3.99 -11.69 2.58
C GLY A 104 -5.36 -12.34 2.74
N ARG A 105 -5.51 -13.63 2.41
CA ARG A 105 -6.77 -14.39 2.59
C ARG A 105 -7.22 -14.48 4.04
N LYS A 106 -6.28 -14.49 4.99
CA LYS A 106 -6.56 -14.61 6.44
C LYS A 106 -6.73 -13.25 7.13
N MET A 107 -6.73 -12.14 6.39
CA MET A 107 -6.93 -10.83 7.01
C MET A 107 -8.36 -10.71 7.55
N PRO A 108 -8.55 -10.33 8.83
CA PRO A 108 -9.88 -10.17 9.40
C PRO A 108 -10.67 -9.10 8.65
N GLU A 109 -11.97 -9.34 8.44
CA GLU A 109 -12.86 -8.34 7.88
C GLU A 109 -12.91 -7.13 8.82
N ILE A 110 -12.40 -6.00 8.35
CA ILE A 110 -12.48 -4.75 9.08
C ILE A 110 -13.91 -4.23 9.00
N SER A 111 -14.37 -3.65 10.11
CA SER A 111 -15.66 -3.02 10.35
C SER A 111 -16.26 -2.23 9.17
N LYS A 112 -17.60 -2.12 9.17
CA LYS A 112 -18.39 -1.34 8.20
C LYS A 112 -17.73 0.01 7.90
N LYS A 113 -17.35 0.20 6.62
CA LYS A 113 -16.86 1.50 6.12
C LYS A 113 -18.02 2.27 5.51
N GLU A 114 -18.10 3.56 5.84
CA GLU A 114 -18.96 4.48 5.11
C GLU A 114 -18.48 4.61 3.66
N LEU A 115 -19.41 4.89 2.75
CA LEU A 115 -19.14 4.89 1.32
C LEU A 115 -18.03 5.88 0.89
N ALA A 116 -17.99 7.07 1.50
CA ALA A 116 -16.90 8.02 1.31
C ALA A 116 -15.53 7.46 1.74
N GLY A 117 -15.52 6.67 2.82
CA GLY A 117 -14.34 5.93 3.26
C GLY A 117 -13.93 4.83 2.27
N ILE A 118 -14.89 4.17 1.60
CA ILE A 118 -14.61 3.18 0.55
C ILE A 118 -13.88 3.84 -0.63
N ILE A 119 -14.38 4.97 -1.15
CA ILE A 119 -13.74 5.67 -2.28
C ILE A 119 -12.32 6.11 -1.90
N THR A 120 -12.16 6.72 -0.73
CA THR A 120 -10.87 7.26 -0.28
C THR A 120 -9.86 6.14 -0.04
N ALA A 121 -10.24 5.07 0.65
CA ALA A 121 -9.36 3.93 0.91
C ALA A 121 -8.91 3.24 -0.38
N ASN A 122 -9.80 3.11 -1.37
CA ASN A 122 -9.46 2.48 -2.64
C ASN A 122 -8.55 3.36 -3.52
N PHE A 123 -8.64 4.68 -3.43
CA PHE A 123 -7.61 5.55 -4.02
C PHE A 123 -6.23 5.31 -3.41
N LYS A 124 -6.13 5.25 -2.07
CA LYS A 124 -4.85 5.01 -1.39
C LYS A 124 -4.23 3.66 -1.76
N ARG A 125 -5.02 2.58 -1.70
CA ARG A 125 -4.59 1.24 -2.12
C ARG A 125 -4.13 1.19 -3.56
N THR A 126 -4.84 1.88 -4.46
CA THR A 126 -4.46 1.99 -5.87
C THR A 126 -3.10 2.69 -6.02
N GLN A 127 -2.89 3.79 -5.29
CA GLN A 127 -1.65 4.57 -5.35
C GLN A 127 -0.45 3.79 -4.80
N GLU A 128 -0.65 3.07 -3.70
CA GLU A 128 0.35 2.15 -3.12
C GLU A 128 0.67 1.02 -4.11
N SER A 129 -0.36 0.39 -4.69
CA SER A 129 -0.16 -0.67 -5.69
C SER A 129 0.63 -0.17 -6.90
N LEU A 130 0.30 1.03 -7.39
CA LEU A 130 1.05 1.66 -8.51
C LEU A 130 2.49 2.01 -8.12
N ARG A 131 2.75 2.34 -6.86
CA ARG A 131 4.10 2.57 -6.36
C ARG A 131 4.92 1.28 -6.36
N VAL A 132 4.33 0.18 -5.90
CA VAL A 132 4.97 -1.14 -5.92
C VAL A 132 5.24 -1.58 -7.36
N LEU A 133 4.25 -1.44 -8.25
CA LEU A 133 4.42 -1.74 -9.67
C LEU A 133 5.52 -0.90 -10.32
N GLU A 134 5.60 0.40 -10.03
CA GLU A 134 6.66 1.29 -10.52
C GLU A 134 8.05 0.80 -10.10
N GLU A 135 8.23 0.39 -8.85
CA GLU A 135 9.53 -0.03 -8.32
C GLU A 135 9.92 -1.44 -8.78
N TYR A 136 9.03 -2.43 -8.64
CA TYR A 136 9.33 -3.82 -9.02
C TYR A 136 9.42 -4.00 -10.55
N SER A 137 8.70 -3.21 -11.34
CA SER A 137 8.90 -3.27 -12.79
C SER A 137 10.28 -2.79 -13.24
N LYS A 138 11.04 -2.03 -12.43
CA LYS A 138 12.41 -1.66 -12.81
C LYS A 138 13.33 -2.86 -12.95
N THR A 139 13.05 -3.96 -12.25
CA THR A 139 13.88 -5.17 -12.28
C THR A 139 13.52 -6.07 -13.45
N LEU A 140 12.23 -6.32 -13.69
CA LEU A 140 11.76 -7.27 -14.71
C LEU A 140 11.27 -6.63 -16.01
N PHE A 141 10.72 -5.41 -15.94
CA PHE A 141 10.08 -4.72 -17.06
C PHE A 141 10.47 -3.22 -17.09
N PRO A 142 11.75 -2.86 -17.29
CA PRO A 142 12.22 -1.47 -17.13
C PRO A 142 11.43 -0.44 -17.95
N LYS A 143 10.97 -0.83 -19.15
CA LYS A 143 10.14 0.02 -20.02
C LYS A 143 8.77 0.34 -19.41
N ALA A 144 8.20 -0.57 -18.63
CA ALA A 144 6.89 -0.40 -17.98
C ALA A 144 6.93 0.54 -16.77
N SER A 145 8.09 0.67 -16.09
CA SER A 145 8.23 1.47 -14.87
C SER A 145 7.82 2.93 -15.06
N ALA A 146 8.22 3.55 -16.17
CA ALA A 146 7.84 4.92 -16.50
C ALA A 146 6.31 5.07 -16.68
N ASP A 147 5.63 4.06 -17.21
CA ASP A 147 4.19 4.11 -17.42
C ASP A 147 3.40 3.90 -16.13
N PHE A 148 3.89 3.04 -15.22
CA PHE A 148 3.34 2.93 -13.87
C PHE A 148 3.49 4.23 -13.09
N LYS A 149 4.66 4.88 -13.17
CA LYS A 149 4.87 6.22 -12.60
C LYS A 149 3.82 7.21 -13.12
N LYS A 150 3.64 7.30 -14.44
CA LYS A 150 2.60 8.17 -15.04
C LYS A 150 1.21 7.87 -14.48
N ARG A 151 0.84 6.59 -14.31
CA ARG A 151 -0.48 6.21 -13.78
C ARG A 151 -0.64 6.49 -12.30
N ARG A 152 0.43 6.40 -11.50
CA ARG A 152 0.43 6.83 -10.11
C ARG A 152 0.09 8.31 -9.98
N TYR A 153 0.73 9.17 -10.76
CA TYR A 153 0.40 10.60 -10.79
C TYR A 153 -1.01 10.87 -11.34
N ALA A 154 -1.45 10.12 -12.35
CA ALA A 154 -2.83 10.20 -12.82
C ALA A 154 -3.84 9.84 -11.72
N ALA A 155 -3.54 8.84 -10.88
CA ALA A 155 -4.37 8.45 -9.75
C ALA A 155 -4.42 9.54 -8.67
N TYR A 156 -3.30 10.21 -8.34
CA TYR A 156 -3.31 11.37 -7.43
C TYR A 156 -4.16 12.51 -7.96
N ASN A 157 -4.00 12.84 -9.24
CA ASN A 157 -4.78 13.91 -9.87
C ASN A 157 -6.26 13.57 -9.93
N ALA A 158 -6.60 12.29 -10.15
CA ALA A 158 -7.97 11.82 -10.13
C ALA A 158 -8.57 11.88 -8.73
N GLU A 159 -7.85 11.44 -7.69
CA GLU A 159 -8.27 11.60 -6.28
C GLU A 159 -8.54 13.06 -5.95
N LYS A 160 -7.63 13.96 -6.30
CA LYS A 160 -7.81 15.41 -6.10
C LYS A 160 -9.05 15.94 -6.83
N SER A 161 -9.28 15.50 -8.07
CA SER A 161 -10.46 15.90 -8.85
C SER A 161 -11.76 15.46 -8.17
N VAL A 162 -11.80 14.21 -7.71
CA VAL A 162 -12.93 13.65 -6.96
C VAL A 162 -13.13 14.41 -5.65
N TYR A 163 -12.07 14.66 -4.90
CA TYR A 163 -12.12 15.38 -3.65
C TYR A 163 -12.69 16.80 -3.82
N LEU A 164 -12.15 17.58 -4.76
CA LEU A 164 -12.60 18.95 -4.97
C LEU A 164 -14.07 19.03 -5.38
N LYS A 165 -14.52 18.12 -6.25
CA LYS A 165 -15.90 18.10 -6.74
C LYS A 165 -16.90 17.56 -5.71
N HIS A 166 -16.52 16.52 -4.98
CA HIS A 166 -17.39 15.79 -4.04
C HIS A 166 -17.02 15.99 -2.58
N ARG A 167 -16.34 17.10 -2.25
CA ARG A 167 -15.84 17.42 -0.91
C ARG A 167 -16.91 17.29 0.18
N LYS A 168 -18.13 17.79 -0.07
CA LYS A 168 -19.23 17.73 0.91
C LYS A 168 -19.56 16.29 1.28
N PHE A 169 -19.71 15.41 0.28
CA PHE A 169 -19.95 13.99 0.49
C PHE A 169 -18.78 13.31 1.21
N LEU A 170 -17.54 13.60 0.81
CA LEU A 170 -16.35 12.96 1.38
C LEU A 170 -16.03 13.41 2.81
N LEU A 171 -16.45 14.60 3.21
CA LEU A 171 -16.23 15.14 4.57
C LEU A 171 -17.40 14.91 5.53
N GLN A 172 -18.57 14.48 5.04
CA GLN A 172 -19.75 14.23 5.87
C GLN A 172 -19.58 13.05 6.85
N THR A 173 -18.48 12.30 6.75
CA THR A 173 -18.19 11.08 7.53
C THR A 173 -17.83 11.32 9.01
N LYS A 174 -17.91 12.56 9.51
CA LYS A 174 -17.61 12.87 10.93
C LYS A 174 -18.82 13.24 11.78
N CYS A 175 -20.02 13.45 11.22
CA CYS A 175 -21.11 14.12 11.97
C CYS A 175 -22.31 13.26 12.40
N LYS A 176 -22.26 11.92 12.32
CA LYS A 176 -23.34 11.09 12.86
C LYS A 176 -22.82 9.98 13.77
N ARG A 177 -22.21 10.34 14.90
CA ARG A 177 -22.09 9.43 16.04
C ARG A 177 -22.37 10.19 17.35
N ALA A 178 -23.34 9.63 18.08
CA ALA A 178 -23.71 9.86 19.48
C ALA A 178 -24.68 11.01 19.83
N ASP A 179 -25.97 10.79 19.57
CA ASP A 179 -27.06 11.21 20.46
C ASP A 179 -28.21 10.19 20.40
N GLY A 180 -27.90 8.99 20.93
CA GLY A 180 -28.93 8.05 21.37
C GLY A 180 -29.59 8.53 22.64
N THR A 181 -30.49 9.51 22.53
CA THR A 181 -31.49 9.80 23.57
C THR A 181 -32.81 10.14 22.89
N THR A 182 -33.63 9.10 22.62
CA THR A 182 -35.05 9.30 22.34
C THR A 182 -35.71 9.98 23.55
N PRO A 183 -36.37 11.14 23.41
CA PRO A 183 -37.22 11.64 24.46
C PRO A 183 -38.46 10.74 24.51
N THR A 184 -38.56 9.95 25.59
CA THR A 184 -39.80 9.29 25.98
C THR A 184 -40.89 10.34 26.08
N LYS A 185 -41.87 10.27 25.17
CA LYS A 185 -43.17 10.93 25.34
C LYS A 185 -43.80 10.37 26.61
N LYS A 186 -43.68 11.09 27.74
CA LYS A 186 -44.52 10.84 28.90
C LYS A 186 -45.88 11.43 28.57
N SER A 187 -46.88 10.55 28.48
CA SER A 187 -48.25 10.90 28.14
C SER A 187 -48.86 11.84 29.17
N LEU A 188 -49.58 12.83 28.66
CA LEU A 188 -50.65 13.52 29.37
C LEU A 188 -51.60 12.51 30.03
N ARG A 189 -51.69 12.56 31.36
CA ARG A 189 -52.91 12.38 32.15
C ARG A 189 -52.78 13.22 33.40
#